data_AF-A0A169RF68-F1
#
_entry.id   AF-A0A169RF68-F1
#
_cell.length_a   1.000
_cell.length_b   1.000
_cell.length_c   1.000
_cell.angle_alpha   90.00
_cell.angle_beta   90.00
_cell.angle_gamma   90.00
#
_symmetry.space_group_name_H-M   'P 1'
#
loop_
_entity.id
_entity.type
_entity.pdbx_description
1 polymer ?
#
loop_
_entity_poly.entity_id
_entity_poly.type
_entity_poly.pdbx_seq_one_letter_code
_entity_poly.pdbx_strand_id
1 'polypeptide(L)' 'MGGDQRSHRIETQADLILSLYEAQPGIYLHELRAALAERGVSVAQSSLSRFFKRHGISRKKARATRPSKTGRT' A
#
# COMPACT_ATOMS: atom_id res chain seq x y z
N MET A 1 4.14 -19.44 14.17
CA MET A 1 2.85 -18.76 14.34
C MET A 1 3.11 -17.54 15.22
N GLY A 2 3.20 -16.34 14.65
CA GLY A 2 3.74 -15.16 15.34
C GLY A 2 2.90 -13.92 15.12
N GLY A 3 2.02 -13.65 16.09
CA GLY A 3 1.80 -12.30 16.64
C GLY A 3 1.46 -11.18 15.67
N ASP A 4 0.45 -11.37 14.84
CA ASP A 4 -0.05 -10.35 13.92
C ASP A 4 -1.09 -9.43 14.57
N GLN A 5 -0.90 -9.03 15.85
CA GLN A 5 -1.83 -8.10 16.53
C GLN A 5 -1.99 -6.78 15.77
N ARG A 6 -0.90 -6.35 15.09
CA ARG A 6 -0.88 -5.18 14.20
C ARG A 6 -1.59 -5.43 12.88
N SER A 7 -1.54 -6.66 12.35
CA SER A 7 -2.37 -7.03 11.20
C SER A 7 -3.83 -7.09 11.62
N HIS A 8 -4.20 -7.66 12.76
CA HIS A 8 -5.59 -7.70 13.20
C HIS A 8 -6.21 -6.29 13.30
N ARG A 9 -5.46 -5.32 13.84
CA ARG A 9 -5.90 -3.91 13.86
C ARG A 9 -6.03 -3.27 12.48
N ILE A 10 -5.14 -3.57 11.53
CA ILE A 10 -5.23 -3.02 10.17
C ILE A 10 -6.39 -3.64 9.39
N GLU A 11 -6.66 -4.92 9.63
CA GLU A 11 -7.79 -5.65 9.05
C GLU A 11 -9.13 -5.12 9.60
N THR A 12 -9.23 -4.76 10.88
CA THR A 12 -10.41 -4.06 11.43
C THR A 12 -10.69 -2.72 10.74
N GLN A 13 -9.64 -2.07 10.23
CA GLN A 13 -9.74 -0.79 9.52
C GLN A 13 -9.61 -0.97 7.99
N ALA A 14 -9.73 -2.20 7.49
CA ALA A 14 -9.52 -2.54 6.08
C ALA A 14 -10.44 -1.74 5.17
N ASP A 15 -11.74 -1.68 5.50
CA ASP A 15 -12.75 -0.94 4.74
C ASP A 15 -12.42 0.56 4.65
N LEU A 16 -11.93 1.15 5.75
CA LEU A 16 -11.53 2.56 5.77
C LEU A 16 -10.31 2.80 4.87
N ILE A 17 -9.31 1.92 4.96
CA ILE A 17 -8.09 2.01 4.15
C ILE A 17 -8.42 1.85 2.66
N LEU A 18 -9.29 0.91 2.33
CA LEU A 18 -9.71 0.64 0.95
C LEU A 18 -10.55 1.80 0.40
N SER A 19 -11.51 2.32 1.18
CA SER A 19 -12.32 3.49 0.80
C SER A 19 -11.46 4.73 0.53
N LEU A 20 -10.44 4.99 1.36
CA LEU A 20 -9.50 6.08 1.13
C LEU A 20 -8.65 5.87 -0.12
N TYR A 21 -8.24 4.63 -0.37
CA TYR A 21 -7.48 4.26 -1.56
C TYR A 21 -8.32 4.39 -2.84
N GLU A 22 -9.59 4.01 -2.81
CA GLU A 22 -10.54 4.17 -3.93
C GLU A 22 -10.92 5.63 -4.18
N ALA A 23 -11.04 6.44 -3.12
CA ALA A 23 -11.29 7.87 -3.25
C ALA A 23 -10.09 8.62 -3.87
N GLN A 24 -8.86 8.12 -3.69
CA GLN A 24 -7.65 8.67 -4.28
C GLN A 24 -6.76 7.59 -4.91
N PRO A 25 -7.11 7.10 -6.11
CA PRO A 25 -6.37 6.08 -6.82
C PRO A 25 -5.06 6.67 -7.34
N GLY A 26 -4.05 6.75 -6.48
CA GLY A 26 -2.80 7.46 -6.77
C GLY A 26 -2.06 7.95 -5.54
N ILE A 27 -2.69 7.94 -4.36
CA ILE A 27 -2.06 8.34 -3.11
C ILE A 27 -0.81 7.49 -2.80
N TYR A 28 0.25 8.13 -2.33
CA TYR A 28 1.44 7.42 -1.85
C TYR A 28 1.19 6.81 -0.47
N LEU A 29 1.93 5.74 -0.11
CA LEU A 29 1.76 5.08 1.19
C LEU A 29 1.98 6.02 2.40
N HIS A 30 2.84 7.02 2.27
CA HIS A 30 3.10 7.99 3.33
C HIS A 30 1.96 9.01 3.48
N GLU A 31 1.35 9.43 2.37
CA GLU A 31 0.17 10.30 2.36
C GLU A 31 -1.05 9.56 2.92
N LEU A 32 -1.24 8.30 2.53
CA LEU A 32 -2.28 7.45 3.11
C LEU A 32 -2.07 7.27 4.61
N ARG A 33 -0.81 7.06 5.05
CA ARG A 33 -0.48 6.99 6.47
C ARG A 33 -0.79 8.31 7.20
N ALA A 34 -0.49 9.45 6.60
CA ALA A 34 -0.84 10.75 7.17
C ALA A 34 -2.36 10.91 7.29
N ALA A 35 -3.12 10.60 6.23
CA ALA A 35 -4.58 10.65 6.24
C ALA A 35 -5.21 9.69 7.27
N LEU A 36 -4.60 8.52 7.50
CA LEU A 36 -5.01 7.60 8.56
C LEU A 36 -4.67 8.16 9.96
N ALA A 37 -3.52 8.80 10.13
CA ALA A 37 -3.12 9.42 11.38
C ALA A 37 -4.05 10.59 11.77
N GLU A 38 -4.48 11.42 10.81
CA GLU A 38 -5.49 12.47 11.02
C GLU A 38 -6.82 11.92 11.55
N ARG A 39 -7.13 10.65 11.23
CA ARG A 39 -8.33 9.94 11.69
C ARG A 39 -8.08 9.13 12.97
N GLY A 40 -6.90 9.27 13.60
CA GLY A 40 -6.52 8.56 14.82
C GLY A 40 -6.01 7.13 14.60
N VAL A 41 -5.82 6.71 13.34
CA VAL A 41 -5.36 5.36 12.99
C VAL A 41 -3.85 5.37 12.76
N SER A 42 -3.10 4.98 13.78
CA SER A 42 -1.64 4.86 13.68
C SER A 42 -1.24 3.48 13.13
N VAL A 43 -0.84 3.43 11.86
CA VAL A 43 -0.34 2.22 11.18
C VAL A 43 1.10 2.41 10.71
N ALA A 44 1.88 1.33 10.81
CA ALA A 44 3.23 1.29 10.26
C ALA A 44 3.19 1.15 8.73
N GLN A 45 4.15 1.77 8.03
CA GLN A 45 4.27 1.65 6.57
C GLN A 45 4.48 0.19 6.13
N SER A 46 5.21 -0.60 6.91
CA SER A 46 5.39 -2.03 6.68
C SER A 46 4.07 -2.81 6.78
N SER A 47 3.19 -2.46 7.72
CA SER A 47 1.84 -3.04 7.84
C SER A 47 0.97 -2.70 6.63
N LEU A 48 0.97 -1.44 6.18
CA LEU A 48 0.26 -1.04 4.95
C LEU A 48 0.78 -1.79 3.73
N SER A 49 2.10 -1.92 3.58
CA SER A 49 2.71 -2.68 2.48
C SER A 49 2.28 -4.15 2.48
N ARG A 50 2.25 -4.80 3.67
CA ARG A 50 1.77 -6.17 3.83
C ARG A 50 0.27 -6.30 3.55
N PHE A 51 -0.52 -5.36 4.04
CA PHE A 51 -1.97 -5.27 3.80
C PHE A 51 -2.26 -5.19 2.29
N PHE A 52 -1.67 -4.22 1.59
CA PHE A 52 -1.86 -4.09 0.14
C PHE A 52 -1.37 -5.33 -0.63
N LYS A 53 -0.26 -5.95 -0.20
CA LYS A 53 0.20 -7.22 -0.78
C LYS A 53 -0.81 -8.37 -0.56
N ARG A 54 -1.47 -8.43 0.60
CA ARG A 54 -2.49 -9.43 0.93
C ARG A 54 -3.78 -9.21 0.14
N HIS A 55 -4.20 -7.96 -0.05
CA HIS A 55 -5.37 -7.59 -0.85
C HIS A 55 -5.12 -7.58 -2.36
N GLY A 56 -3.92 -7.94 -2.83
CA GLY A 56 -3.59 -7.94 -4.26
C GLY A 56 -3.47 -6.55 -4.89
N ILE A 57 -3.49 -5.50 -4.07
CA ILE A 57 -3.39 -4.11 -4.50
C ILE A 57 -1.91 -3.77 -4.64
N SER A 58 -1.36 -4.06 -5.82
CA SER A 58 -0.06 -3.55 -6.20
C SER A 58 -0.28 -2.31 -7.06
N ARG A 59 0.43 -1.21 -6.79
CA ARG A 59 0.56 -0.13 -7.78
C ARG A 59 1.09 -0.81 -9.04
N LYS A 60 0.26 -0.92 -10.08
CA LYS A 60 0.71 -1.40 -11.39
C LYS A 60 1.85 -0.48 -11.79
N LYS A 61 3.09 -0.99 -11.73
CA LYS A 61 4.23 -0.27 -12.31
C LYS A 61 3.85 -0.11 -13.78
N ALA A 62 3.52 1.12 -14.20
CA ALA A 62 3.46 1.44 -15.61
C ALA A 62 4.75 0.88 -16.19
N ARG A 63 4.65 -0.03 -17.17
CA ARG A 63 5.81 -0.69 -17.75
C ARG A 63 6.82 0.39 -18.08
N ALA A 64 7.89 0.48 -17.29
CA ALA A 64 9.05 1.22 -17.71
C ALA A 64 9.45 0.55 -19.03
N THR A 65 9.47 1.35 -20.08
CA THR A 65 9.99 1.02 -21.41
C THR A 65 11.09 -0.02 -21.29
N ARG A 66 11.00 -1.10 -22.08
CA ARG A 66 12.06 -2.14 -22.16
C ARG A 66 13.41 -1.42 -22.21
N PRO A 67 14.41 -1.73 -21.36
CA PRO A 67 15.74 -1.21 -21.59
C PRO A 67 16.12 -1.62 -23.00
N SER A 68 16.36 -0.63 -23.85
CA SER A 68 16.79 -0.84 -25.22
C SER A 68 17.95 -1.82 -25.20
N LYS A 69 17.83 -2.92 -25.94
CA LYS A 69 19.01 -3.70 -26.33
C LYS A 69 19.87 -2.73 -27.15
N THR A 70 20.79 -2.04 -26.51
CA THR A 70 21.93 -1.45 -27.22
C THR A 70 22.72 -2.63 -27.73
N GLY A 71 22.56 -2.89 -29.04
CA GLY A 71 23.26 -3.95 -29.73
C GLY A 71 24.75 -3.65 -29.87
N ARG A 72 25.50 -4.75 -29.95
CA ARG A 72 26.72 -4.95 -30.72
C ARG A 72 27.95 -4.09 -30.38
N THR A 73 28.97 -4.77 -29.87
CA THR A 73 30.23 -4.94 -30.60
C THR A 73 30.76 -6.34 -30.33
#